data_AF-A0A662GDB0-F1
#
_entry.id   AF-A0A662GDB0-F1
#
_cell.length_a   1.000
_cell.length_b   1.000
_cell.length_c   1.000
_cell.angle_alpha   90.00
_cell.angle_beta   90.00
_cell.angle_gamma   90.00
#
_symmetry.space_group_name_H-M   'P 1'
#
loop_
_entity.id
_entity.type
_entity.pdbx_description
1 polymer ?
#
loop_
_entity_poly.entity_id
_entity_poly.type
_entity_poly.pdbx_seq_one_letter_code
_entity_poly.pdbx_strand_id
1 'polypeptide(L)'
;MVLGFRSFEEFAEWYAELCKLRIFWAKPVRSIRLVCREGCLSLIEVEWLVRSRVQRAMLGVVEDGCEAARAIELLRGYGDCVKVIMVPECKPVDLGVVDARSILYFWSTGAATLEPNRDVVVRVYRELSVEVLEAARIVQKQSWGFFKPPRPRDHVVLVGYLRGAPVASAYLNSNNFNLDYGIHVARRYWRIRIGTRMLVEALKLAELEGADRVSVVRVFRRVRGASSDVRAVEFYKANNPASTISVYRLSRTRSTRCLALRQP
;
A
#
# COMPACT_ATOMS: atom_id res chain seq x y z
N MET A 1 3.23 11.19 -15.92
CA MET A 1 3.47 9.97 -15.11
C MET A 1 3.16 10.29 -13.65
N VAL A 2 2.34 9.49 -12.97
CA VAL A 2 2.00 9.68 -11.55
C VAL A 2 2.66 8.52 -10.80
N LEU A 3 3.47 8.78 -9.76
CA LEU A 3 4.22 7.72 -9.04
C LEU A 3 5.06 6.81 -9.96
N GLY A 4 5.56 7.37 -11.06
CA GLY A 4 6.34 6.65 -12.05
C GLY A 4 5.55 5.65 -12.92
N PHE A 5 4.22 5.59 -12.86
CA PHE A 5 3.40 4.84 -13.83
C PHE A 5 3.50 5.46 -15.23
N ARG A 6 3.48 4.63 -16.29
CA ARG A 6 3.71 5.05 -17.68
C ARG A 6 2.59 5.99 -18.16
N SER A 7 1.37 5.75 -17.70
CA SER A 7 0.21 6.61 -17.96
C SER A 7 -0.63 6.86 -16.70
N PHE A 8 -1.63 7.75 -16.81
CA PHE A 8 -2.59 7.96 -15.72
C PHE A 8 -3.56 6.78 -15.60
N GLU A 9 -3.92 6.16 -16.73
CA GLU A 9 -4.79 5.00 -16.83
C GLU A 9 -4.20 3.81 -16.06
N GLU A 10 -2.90 3.54 -16.24
CA GLU A 10 -2.19 2.48 -15.50
C GLU A 10 -2.20 2.74 -13.99
N PHE A 11 -2.00 3.99 -13.56
CA PHE A 11 -2.15 4.38 -12.16
C PHE A 11 -3.59 4.17 -11.66
N ALA A 12 -4.59 4.55 -12.45
CA ALA A 12 -5.99 4.45 -12.09
C ALA A 12 -6.42 2.99 -11.93
N GLU A 13 -5.99 2.10 -12.83
CA GLU A 13 -6.20 0.65 -12.76
C GLU A 13 -5.54 0.06 -11.51
N TRP A 14 -4.25 0.38 -11.28
CA TRP A 14 -3.54 -0.06 -10.08
C TRP A 14 -4.24 0.38 -8.79
N TYR A 15 -4.70 1.63 -8.73
CA TYR A 15 -5.37 2.20 -7.57
C TYR A 15 -6.78 1.60 -7.37
N ALA A 16 -7.51 1.33 -8.45
CA ALA A 16 -8.82 0.69 -8.41
C ALA A 16 -8.74 -0.71 -7.78
N GLU A 17 -7.70 -1.48 -8.08
CA GLU A 17 -7.45 -2.78 -7.46
C GLU A 17 -7.18 -2.67 -5.95
N LEU A 18 -6.39 -1.68 -5.52
CA LEU A 18 -6.17 -1.41 -4.09
C LEU A 18 -7.47 -1.03 -3.36
N CYS A 19 -8.40 -0.36 -4.04
CA CYS A 19 -9.69 0.04 -3.50
C CYS A 19 -10.57 -1.16 -3.12
N LYS A 20 -10.40 -2.32 -3.79
CA LYS A 20 -11.11 -3.57 -3.42
C LYS A 20 -10.73 -4.05 -2.02
N LEU A 21 -9.51 -3.78 -1.58
CA LEU A 21 -9.03 -4.06 -0.22
C LEU A 21 -9.26 -2.93 0.78
N ARG A 22 -9.85 -1.81 0.35
CA ARG A 22 -10.06 -0.60 1.16
C ARG A 22 -8.74 -0.03 1.73
N ILE A 23 -7.64 -0.24 1.01
CA ILE A 23 -6.34 0.36 1.28
C ILE A 23 -6.43 1.88 1.09
N PHE A 24 -5.59 2.66 1.78
CA PHE A 24 -5.69 4.15 1.81
C PHE A 24 -7.07 4.65 2.26
N TRP A 25 -7.73 3.90 3.13
CA TRP A 25 -9.09 4.18 3.61
C TRP A 25 -10.12 4.25 2.47
N ALA A 26 -9.75 3.75 1.30
CA ALA A 26 -10.56 3.79 0.11
C ALA A 26 -11.78 2.86 0.24
N LYS A 27 -12.61 2.92 -0.79
CA LYS A 27 -13.86 2.21 -0.94
C LYS A 27 -13.95 1.77 -2.40
N PRO A 28 -14.84 0.82 -2.75
CA PRO A 28 -15.03 0.42 -4.14
C PRO A 28 -15.19 1.65 -5.05
N VAL A 29 -14.44 1.68 -6.13
CA VAL A 29 -14.34 2.85 -6.99
C VAL A 29 -15.52 2.91 -7.95
N ARG A 30 -16.02 4.12 -8.20
CA ARG A 30 -16.97 4.45 -9.27
C ARG A 30 -16.24 5.10 -10.46
N SER A 31 -15.38 6.08 -10.18
CA SER A 31 -14.59 6.78 -11.18
C SER A 31 -13.31 7.35 -10.57
N ILE A 32 -12.28 7.52 -11.40
CA ILE A 32 -11.01 8.16 -11.08
C ILE A 32 -10.73 9.15 -12.21
N ARG A 33 -10.45 10.41 -11.90
CA ARG A 33 -10.21 11.46 -12.89
C ARG A 33 -9.03 12.32 -12.49
N LEU A 34 -8.13 12.57 -13.43
CA LEU A 34 -7.08 13.58 -13.26
C LEU A 34 -7.73 14.96 -13.39
N VAL A 35 -7.73 15.75 -12.32
CA VAL A 35 -8.32 17.10 -12.31
C VAL A 35 -7.33 18.11 -12.88
N CYS A 36 -6.10 18.09 -12.37
CA CYS A 36 -5.03 18.89 -12.92
C CYS A 36 -3.66 18.26 -12.64
N ARG A 37 -2.67 18.69 -13.42
CA ARG A 37 -1.26 18.46 -13.17
C ARG A 37 -0.53 19.79 -13.26
N GLU A 38 0.04 20.22 -12.15
CA GLU A 38 0.83 21.45 -12.05
C GLU A 38 2.27 21.08 -11.66
N GLY A 39 3.15 21.00 -12.66
CA GLY A 39 4.54 20.58 -12.46
C GLY A 39 4.64 19.21 -11.78
N CYS A 40 5.14 19.21 -10.55
CA CYS A 40 5.35 18.04 -9.68
C CYS A 40 4.15 17.72 -8.75
N LEU A 41 2.98 18.32 -8.97
CA LEU A 41 1.75 17.99 -8.24
C LEU A 41 0.67 17.50 -9.20
N SER A 42 0.08 16.35 -8.89
CA SER A 42 -1.13 15.87 -9.56
C SER A 42 -2.30 15.88 -8.58
N LEU A 43 -3.42 16.48 -8.99
CA LEU A 43 -4.68 16.41 -8.26
C LEU A 43 -5.61 15.43 -8.96
N ILE A 44 -6.07 14.43 -8.22
CA ILE A 44 -6.88 13.33 -8.74
C ILE A 44 -8.16 13.26 -7.92
N GLU A 45 -9.29 13.32 -8.60
CA GLU A 45 -10.58 13.10 -8.00
C GLU A 45 -10.93 11.60 -8.08
N VAL A 46 -11.47 11.08 -6.99
CA VAL A 46 -11.99 9.73 -6.93
C VAL A 46 -13.43 9.75 -6.40
N GLU A 47 -14.33 9.10 -7.11
CA GLU A 47 -15.66 8.80 -6.62
C GLU A 47 -15.70 7.37 -6.08
N TRP A 48 -16.12 7.25 -4.83
CA TRP A 48 -16.25 5.99 -4.12
C TRP A 48 -17.71 5.61 -3.92
N LEU A 49 -18.04 4.34 -4.10
CA LEU A 49 -19.32 3.76 -3.75
C LEU A 49 -19.34 3.37 -2.27
N VAL A 50 -20.17 4.06 -1.48
CA VAL A 50 -20.37 3.78 -0.06
C VAL A 50 -21.84 3.48 0.17
N ARG A 51 -22.17 2.19 0.29
CA ARG A 51 -23.55 1.70 0.29
C ARG A 51 -24.24 2.15 -1.01
N SER A 52 -25.32 2.93 -0.91
CA SER A 52 -26.06 3.51 -2.04
C SER A 52 -25.68 4.96 -2.35
N ARG A 53 -24.60 5.49 -1.76
CA ARG A 53 -24.17 6.89 -1.94
C ARG A 53 -22.79 6.99 -2.56
N VAL A 54 -22.57 8.08 -3.28
CA VAL A 54 -21.25 8.44 -3.81
C VAL A 54 -20.54 9.34 -2.80
N GLN A 55 -19.33 8.94 -2.40
CA GLN A 55 -18.43 9.73 -1.58
C GLN A 55 -17.28 10.22 -2.45
N ARG A 56 -17.05 11.53 -2.49
CA ARG A 56 -15.91 12.12 -3.23
C ARG A 56 -14.65 12.16 -2.36
N ALA A 57 -13.52 11.88 -2.99
CA ALA A 57 -12.19 12.02 -2.42
C ALA A 57 -11.27 12.77 -3.39
N MET A 58 -10.36 13.56 -2.83
CA MET A 58 -9.29 14.23 -3.55
C MET A 58 -7.96 13.63 -3.11
N LEU A 59 -7.19 13.15 -4.07
CA LEU A 59 -5.83 12.69 -3.88
C LEU A 59 -4.87 13.76 -4.42
N GLY A 60 -3.95 14.23 -3.59
CA GLY A 60 -2.80 15.00 -4.02
C GLY A 60 -1.58 14.11 -4.11
N VAL A 61 -1.01 13.92 -5.30
CA VAL A 61 0.24 13.18 -5.49
C VAL A 61 1.35 14.19 -5.71
N VAL A 62 2.26 14.27 -4.75
CA VAL A 62 3.43 15.14 -4.76
C VAL A 62 4.61 14.33 -5.29
N GLU A 63 5.30 14.84 -6.30
CA GLU A 63 6.55 14.30 -6.83
C GLU A 63 7.73 15.18 -6.36
N ASP A 64 8.96 14.82 -6.74
CA ASP A 64 10.13 15.61 -6.42
C ASP A 64 10.05 17.02 -7.02
N GLY A 65 10.56 18.02 -6.29
CA GLY A 65 10.42 19.44 -6.64
C GLY A 65 9.21 20.19 -6.05
N CYS A 66 8.23 19.51 -5.44
CA CYS A 66 7.06 20.16 -4.82
C CYS A 66 7.03 20.00 -3.30
N GLU A 67 6.62 21.03 -2.56
CA GLU A 67 6.43 20.92 -1.12
C GLU A 67 5.08 20.25 -0.79
N ALA A 68 5.08 19.40 0.25
CA ALA A 68 3.85 18.78 0.73
C ALA A 68 2.85 19.81 1.28
N ALA A 69 3.34 20.90 1.86
CA ALA A 69 2.52 21.99 2.42
C ALA A 69 1.59 22.60 1.35
N ARG A 70 2.13 22.94 0.17
CA ARG A 70 1.34 23.47 -0.95
C ARG A 70 0.22 22.52 -1.37
N ALA A 71 0.49 21.22 -1.47
CA ALA A 71 -0.52 20.24 -1.81
C ALA A 71 -1.61 20.12 -0.73
N ILE A 72 -1.23 20.19 0.55
CA ILE A 72 -2.17 20.20 1.68
C ILE A 72 -3.09 21.42 1.61
N GLU A 73 -2.55 22.61 1.34
CA GLU A 73 -3.32 23.86 1.21
C GLU A 73 -4.32 23.79 0.06
N LEU A 74 -3.89 23.32 -1.12
CA LEU A 74 -4.77 23.11 -2.26
C LEU A 74 -5.89 22.12 -1.92
N LEU A 75 -5.55 20.99 -1.29
CA LEU A 75 -6.54 19.98 -0.89
C LEU A 75 -7.55 20.53 0.13
N ARG A 76 -7.16 21.46 1.01
CA ARG A 76 -8.09 22.10 1.97
C ARG A 76 -9.21 22.86 1.27
N GLY A 77 -8.97 23.41 0.07
CA GLY A 77 -9.98 24.08 -0.76
C GLY A 77 -11.13 23.16 -1.19
N TYR A 78 -10.95 21.83 -1.20
CA TYR A 78 -11.93 20.86 -1.68
C TYR A 78 -12.97 20.42 -0.62
N GLY A 79 -13.56 21.39 0.09
CA GLY A 79 -14.78 21.25 0.90
C GLY A 79 -14.87 19.98 1.77
N ASP A 80 -15.99 19.26 1.70
CA ASP A 80 -16.27 18.07 2.54
C ASP A 80 -15.69 16.75 2.00
N CYS A 81 -14.91 16.79 0.92
CA CYS A 81 -14.28 15.61 0.34
C CYS A 81 -13.31 14.97 1.33
N VAL A 82 -13.14 13.65 1.22
CA VAL A 82 -12.01 12.96 1.86
C VAL A 82 -10.74 13.43 1.17
N LYS A 83 -9.71 13.78 1.93
CA LYS A 83 -8.46 14.32 1.38
C LYS A 83 -7.33 13.36 1.72
N VAL A 84 -6.63 12.89 0.72
CA VAL A 84 -5.47 12.03 0.86
C VAL A 84 -4.31 12.68 0.13
N ILE A 85 -3.13 12.65 0.72
CA ILE A 85 -1.90 13.11 0.09
C ILE A 85 -0.90 11.97 0.04
N MET A 86 -0.25 11.81 -1.11
CA MET A 86 0.83 10.87 -1.36
C MET A 86 2.10 11.69 -1.61
N VAL A 87 3.13 11.49 -0.79
CA VAL A 87 4.40 12.26 -0.82
C VAL A 87 5.58 11.31 -0.71
N PRO A 88 6.73 11.59 -1.36
CA PRO A 88 7.98 10.91 -1.09
C PRO A 88 8.25 10.88 0.42
N GLU A 89 8.67 9.73 0.95
CA GLU A 89 8.85 9.58 2.40
C GLU A 89 9.86 10.56 3.01
N CYS A 90 10.84 11.02 2.23
CA CYS A 90 11.83 12.01 2.64
C CYS A 90 11.23 13.41 2.88
N LYS A 91 9.99 13.69 2.42
CA LYS A 91 9.37 14.99 2.56
C LYS A 91 8.61 15.11 3.89
N PRO A 92 8.84 16.19 4.66
CA PRO A 92 8.15 16.39 5.92
C PRO A 92 6.66 16.67 5.70
N VAL A 93 5.83 16.12 6.58
CA VAL A 93 4.40 16.41 6.68
C VAL A 93 4.07 16.64 8.14
N ASP A 94 3.38 17.75 8.45
CA ASP A 94 2.88 18.01 9.78
C ASP A 94 1.85 16.93 10.17
N LEU A 95 2.19 16.12 11.17
CA LEU A 95 1.30 15.06 11.65
C LEU A 95 0.11 15.60 12.45
N GLY A 96 0.10 16.88 12.83
CA GLY A 96 -1.04 17.53 13.49
C GLY A 96 -2.24 17.71 12.57
N VAL A 97 -2.04 17.72 11.24
CA VAL A 97 -3.10 17.91 10.25
C VAL A 97 -3.57 16.61 9.60
N VAL A 98 -3.11 15.46 10.08
CA VAL A 98 -3.45 14.14 9.53
C VAL A 98 -4.10 13.26 10.61
N ASP A 99 -5.08 12.44 10.22
CA ASP A 99 -5.75 11.53 11.16
C ASP A 99 -5.40 10.05 10.89
N ALA A 100 -4.73 9.78 9.77
CA ALA A 100 -4.31 8.43 9.41
C ALA A 100 -3.07 8.44 8.50
N ARG A 101 -2.26 7.38 8.61
CA ARG A 101 -1.01 7.20 7.88
C ARG A 101 -0.90 5.80 7.29
N SER A 102 -0.31 5.72 6.12
CA SER A 102 0.21 4.51 5.51
C SER A 102 1.50 4.84 4.75
N ILE A 103 2.18 3.81 4.27
CA ILE A 103 3.34 3.94 3.40
C ILE A 103 3.24 2.90 2.29
N LEU A 104 3.74 3.28 1.13
CA LEU A 104 3.71 2.50 -0.10
C LEU A 104 5.15 2.37 -0.58
N TYR A 105 5.55 1.15 -0.91
CA TYR A 105 6.84 0.86 -1.52
C TYR A 105 6.60 0.28 -2.91
N PHE A 106 7.47 0.64 -3.85
CA PHE A 106 7.58 -0.01 -5.15
C PHE A 106 8.98 -0.55 -5.34
N TRP A 107 9.06 -1.75 -5.92
CA TRP A 107 10.29 -2.33 -6.46
C TRP A 107 10.12 -2.52 -7.94
N SER A 108 11.15 -2.21 -8.72
CA SER A 108 11.26 -2.76 -10.07
C SER A 108 11.40 -4.27 -9.99
N THR A 109 10.89 -5.03 -10.95
CA THR A 109 11.00 -6.49 -10.95
C THR A 109 12.45 -6.99 -11.02
N GLY A 110 13.35 -6.23 -11.65
CA GLY A 110 14.80 -6.45 -11.63
C GLY A 110 15.55 -5.84 -10.43
N ALA A 111 14.87 -5.40 -9.37
CA ALA A 111 15.52 -4.72 -8.24
C ALA A 111 16.48 -5.65 -7.48
N ALA A 112 17.67 -5.13 -7.15
CA ALA A 112 18.54 -5.78 -6.19
C ALA A 112 17.91 -5.75 -4.80
N THR A 113 17.90 -6.88 -4.11
CA THR A 113 17.43 -7.02 -2.72
C THR A 113 18.59 -7.49 -1.83
N LEU A 114 18.36 -7.62 -0.53
CA LEU A 114 19.35 -8.29 0.34
C LEU A 114 19.52 -9.75 -0.10
N GLU A 115 20.66 -10.38 0.25
CA GLU A 115 20.84 -11.81 -0.05
C GLU A 115 19.76 -12.65 0.64
N PRO A 116 18.90 -13.36 -0.12
CA PRO A 116 17.78 -14.11 0.44
C PRO A 116 18.24 -15.39 1.14
N ASN A 117 17.41 -15.91 2.04
CA ASN A 117 17.63 -17.25 2.57
C ASN A 117 17.33 -18.30 1.48
N ARG A 118 18.38 -19.00 1.01
CA ARG A 118 18.28 -19.97 -0.08
C ARG A 118 17.68 -21.32 0.34
N ASP A 119 17.73 -21.65 1.63
CA ASP A 119 17.19 -22.89 2.20
C ASP A 119 15.65 -22.92 2.19
N VAL A 120 15.02 -21.75 2.07
CA VAL A 120 13.57 -21.63 1.97
C VAL A 120 13.13 -21.97 0.55
N VAL A 121 12.36 -23.04 0.41
CA VAL A 121 11.71 -23.43 -0.83
C VAL A 121 10.38 -22.70 -0.93
N VAL A 122 10.22 -21.85 -1.93
CA VAL A 122 8.97 -21.13 -2.17
C VAL A 122 8.16 -21.86 -3.23
N ARG A 123 6.89 -22.09 -2.95
CA ARG A 123 5.93 -22.66 -3.90
C ARG A 123 4.86 -21.63 -4.23
N VAL A 124 4.44 -21.59 -5.48
CA VAL A 124 3.47 -20.65 -6.04
C VAL A 124 2.18 -21.40 -6.35
N TYR A 125 1.05 -20.88 -5.88
CA TYR A 125 -0.27 -21.50 -6.02
C TYR A 125 -1.26 -20.51 -6.60
N ARG A 126 -1.82 -20.83 -7.77
CA ARG A 126 -2.93 -20.08 -8.39
C ARG A 126 -4.29 -20.66 -7.97
N GLU A 127 -4.33 -21.97 -7.77
CA GLU A 127 -5.48 -22.69 -7.26
C GLU A 127 -5.33 -22.93 -5.75
N LEU A 128 -6.40 -22.68 -5.00
CA LEU A 128 -6.39 -22.66 -3.55
C LEU A 128 -6.98 -23.97 -3.00
N SER A 129 -6.12 -24.95 -2.75
CA SER A 129 -6.50 -26.15 -2.02
C SER A 129 -6.63 -25.88 -0.52
N VAL A 130 -7.27 -26.81 0.20
CA VAL A 130 -7.42 -26.73 1.66
C VAL A 130 -6.05 -26.67 2.35
N GLU A 131 -5.08 -27.42 1.85
CA GLU A 131 -3.71 -27.49 2.37
C GLU A 131 -2.96 -26.17 2.20
N VAL A 132 -3.14 -25.48 1.07
CA VAL A 132 -2.53 -24.16 0.81
C VAL A 132 -3.11 -23.11 1.75
N LEU A 133 -4.44 -23.11 1.91
CA LEU A 133 -5.13 -22.21 2.82
C LEU A 133 -4.69 -22.45 4.27
N GLU A 134 -4.55 -23.71 4.67
CA GLU A 134 -4.09 -24.09 6.00
C GLU A 134 -2.64 -23.64 6.25
N ALA A 135 -1.74 -23.85 5.29
CA ALA A 135 -0.35 -23.42 5.38
C ALA A 135 -0.25 -21.89 5.56
N ALA A 136 -0.99 -21.11 4.74
CA ALA A 136 -1.03 -19.66 4.88
C ALA A 136 -1.64 -19.22 6.22
N ARG A 137 -2.70 -19.89 6.68
CA ARG A 137 -3.33 -19.64 7.98
C ARG A 137 -2.36 -19.85 9.14
N ILE A 138 -1.61 -20.95 9.14
CA ILE A 138 -0.60 -21.26 10.16
C ILE A 138 0.42 -20.13 10.22
N VAL A 139 1.01 -19.76 9.07
CA VAL A 139 2.04 -18.72 9.01
C VAL A 139 1.51 -17.37 9.49
N GLN A 140 0.37 -16.90 8.98
CA GLN A 140 -0.13 -15.57 9.34
C GLN A 140 -0.49 -15.48 10.83
N LYS A 141 -1.12 -16.52 11.40
CA LYS A 141 -1.38 -16.59 12.84
C LYS A 141 -0.07 -16.54 13.65
N GLN A 142 0.97 -17.26 13.24
CA GLN A 142 2.28 -17.22 13.89
C GLN A 142 3.07 -15.93 13.63
N SER A 143 2.71 -15.15 12.62
CA SER A 143 3.32 -13.87 12.29
C SER A 143 2.70 -12.73 13.09
N TRP A 144 1.41 -12.46 12.92
CA TRP A 144 0.72 -11.31 13.51
C TRP A 144 -0.52 -11.66 14.36
N GLY A 145 -0.84 -12.95 14.51
CA GLY A 145 -1.91 -13.41 15.41
C GLY A 145 -3.28 -13.54 14.76
N PHE A 146 -3.42 -13.29 13.46
CA PHE A 146 -4.67 -13.44 12.73
C PHE A 146 -4.42 -13.95 11.31
N PHE A 147 -5.49 -14.38 10.64
CA PHE A 147 -5.48 -14.84 9.25
C PHE A 147 -6.42 -13.97 8.41
N LYS A 148 -5.95 -13.56 7.23
CA LYS A 148 -6.76 -13.00 6.16
C LYS A 148 -6.76 -13.99 5.01
N PRO A 149 -7.93 -14.53 4.60
CA PRO A 149 -7.97 -15.44 3.47
C PRO A 149 -7.59 -14.69 2.18
N PRO A 150 -6.91 -15.37 1.24
CA PRO A 150 -6.70 -14.84 -0.10
C PRO A 150 -8.05 -14.66 -0.80
N ARG A 151 -8.11 -13.73 -1.74
CA ARG A 151 -9.30 -13.48 -2.56
C ARG A 151 -9.19 -14.34 -3.82
N PRO A 152 -10.11 -15.31 -4.03
CA PRO A 152 -10.09 -16.13 -5.22
C PRO A 152 -10.12 -15.26 -6.48
N ARG A 153 -9.36 -15.65 -7.51
CA ARG A 153 -9.18 -14.95 -8.80
C ARG A 153 -8.34 -13.67 -8.78
N ASP A 154 -8.15 -13.04 -7.62
CA ASP A 154 -7.29 -11.85 -7.51
C ASP A 154 -5.88 -12.21 -7.03
N HIS A 155 -5.71 -13.27 -6.24
CA HIS A 155 -4.46 -13.57 -5.55
C HIS A 155 -3.78 -14.83 -6.07
N VAL A 156 -2.49 -14.70 -6.39
CA VAL A 156 -1.54 -15.80 -6.44
C VAL A 156 -0.87 -15.93 -5.07
N VAL A 157 -0.93 -17.12 -4.48
CA VAL A 157 -0.43 -17.38 -3.12
C VAL A 157 0.96 -17.98 -3.18
N LEU A 158 1.93 -17.33 -2.54
CA LEU A 158 3.26 -17.85 -2.34
C LEU A 158 3.37 -18.40 -0.92
N VAL A 159 3.87 -19.63 -0.76
CA VAL A 159 4.17 -20.22 0.55
C VAL A 159 5.64 -20.66 0.59
N GLY A 160 6.38 -20.16 1.57
CA GLY A 160 7.75 -20.55 1.85
C GLY A 160 7.81 -21.70 2.85
N TYR A 161 8.60 -22.72 2.53
CA TYR A 161 8.81 -23.91 3.35
C TYR A 161 10.27 -24.01 3.76
N LEU A 162 10.52 -24.35 5.03
CA LEU A 162 11.85 -24.65 5.55
C LEU A 162 11.78 -26.01 6.25
N ARG A 163 12.58 -26.98 5.78
CA ARG A 163 12.54 -28.37 6.26
C ARG A 163 11.12 -28.97 6.22
N GLY A 164 10.39 -28.71 5.13
CA GLY A 164 9.02 -29.20 4.91
C GLY A 164 7.90 -28.46 5.66
N ALA A 165 8.22 -27.61 6.65
CA ALA A 165 7.22 -26.84 7.38
C ALA A 165 6.94 -25.48 6.74
N PRO A 166 5.68 -25.00 6.69
CA PRO A 166 5.38 -23.66 6.21
C PRO A 166 5.89 -22.60 7.19
N VAL A 167 6.66 -21.65 6.69
CA VAL A 167 7.35 -20.62 7.50
C VAL A 167 7.04 -19.19 7.06
N ALA A 168 6.62 -19.02 5.81
CA ALA A 168 6.26 -17.72 5.25
C ALA A 168 5.13 -17.81 4.23
N SER A 169 4.41 -16.71 4.03
CA SER A 169 3.33 -16.59 3.06
C SER A 169 3.20 -15.16 2.56
N ALA A 170 2.89 -15.00 1.27
CA ALA A 170 2.59 -13.70 0.66
C ALA A 170 1.52 -13.86 -0.42
N TYR A 171 0.69 -12.85 -0.62
CA TYR A 171 -0.32 -12.85 -1.68
C TYR A 171 0.05 -11.77 -2.70
N LEU A 172 0.37 -12.20 -3.91
CA LEU A 172 0.58 -11.28 -5.02
C LEU A 172 -0.75 -11.10 -5.74
N ASN A 173 -1.20 -9.86 -5.86
CA ASN A 173 -2.40 -9.53 -6.62
C ASN A 173 -2.08 -9.57 -8.12
N SER A 174 -2.74 -10.42 -8.89
CA SER A 174 -2.47 -10.61 -10.32
C SER A 174 -2.93 -9.43 -11.18
N ASN A 175 -3.77 -8.54 -10.65
CA ASN A 175 -4.31 -7.42 -11.41
C ASN A 175 -3.46 -6.15 -11.28
N ASN A 176 -2.69 -5.98 -10.20
CA ASN A 176 -1.89 -4.77 -9.97
C ASN A 176 -0.51 -5.01 -9.35
N PHE A 177 -0.11 -6.28 -9.18
CA PHE A 177 1.18 -6.69 -8.62
C PHE A 177 1.48 -6.08 -7.24
N ASN A 178 0.44 -5.78 -6.44
CA ASN A 178 0.60 -5.44 -5.03
C ASN A 178 0.69 -6.71 -4.18
N LEU A 179 1.60 -6.72 -3.21
CA LEU A 179 1.67 -7.72 -2.15
C LEU A 179 0.56 -7.45 -1.12
N ASP A 180 -0.62 -7.97 -1.42
CA ASP A 180 -1.82 -7.79 -0.61
C ASP A 180 -1.62 -8.38 0.80
N TYR A 181 -1.91 -7.57 1.82
CA TYR A 181 -1.65 -7.82 3.24
C TYR A 181 -0.17 -7.96 3.65
N GLY A 182 0.76 -7.85 2.69
CA GLY A 182 2.19 -7.88 2.91
C GLY A 182 2.79 -9.29 3.00
N ILE A 183 4.07 -9.35 3.34
CA ILE A 183 4.82 -10.60 3.48
C ILE A 183 4.77 -11.02 4.95
N HIS A 184 4.32 -12.24 5.19
CA HIS A 184 4.24 -12.82 6.53
C HIS A 184 5.32 -13.87 6.71
N VAL A 185 6.02 -13.80 7.84
CA VAL A 185 6.97 -14.81 8.31
C VAL A 185 6.60 -15.16 9.74
N ALA A 186 6.56 -16.45 10.09
CA ALA A 186 6.34 -16.88 11.46
C ALA A 186 7.46 -16.34 12.37
N ARG A 187 7.09 -15.80 13.54
CA ARG A 187 8.00 -15.01 14.40
C ARG A 187 9.31 -15.71 14.76
N ARG A 188 9.27 -17.03 14.97
CA ARG A 188 10.44 -17.85 15.30
C ARG A 188 11.51 -17.90 14.21
N TYR A 189 11.17 -17.50 12.98
CA TYR A 189 12.08 -17.44 11.83
C TYR A 189 12.39 -16.02 11.38
N TRP A 190 12.12 -15.01 12.21
CA TRP A 190 12.55 -13.65 11.93
C TRP A 190 14.07 -13.54 11.98
N ARG A 191 14.62 -12.53 11.29
CA ARG A 191 16.06 -12.22 11.20
C ARG A 191 16.94 -13.24 10.46
N ILE A 192 16.34 -14.25 9.82
CA ILE A 192 17.06 -15.17 8.92
C ILE A 192 16.63 -15.00 7.45
N ARG A 193 16.24 -13.77 7.06
CA ARG A 193 15.98 -13.32 5.67
C ARG A 193 14.97 -14.15 4.85
N ILE A 194 14.04 -14.84 5.50
CA ILE A 194 12.93 -15.53 4.81
C ILE A 194 12.03 -14.54 4.08
N GLY A 195 11.71 -13.40 4.71
CA GLY A 195 10.87 -12.38 4.07
C GLY A 195 11.48 -11.86 2.76
N THR A 196 12.80 -11.68 2.73
CA THR A 196 13.54 -11.31 1.52
C THR A 196 13.43 -12.39 0.45
N ARG A 197 13.54 -13.67 0.82
CA ARG A 197 13.30 -14.76 -0.13
C ARG A 197 11.90 -14.69 -0.75
N MET A 198 10.87 -14.44 0.05
CA MET A 198 9.51 -14.28 -0.45
C MET A 198 9.36 -13.10 -1.41
N LEU A 199 10.00 -11.95 -1.09
CA LEU A 199 9.97 -10.77 -1.96
C LEU A 199 10.65 -11.06 -3.30
N VAL A 200 11.83 -11.68 -3.29
CA VAL A 200 12.55 -12.08 -4.52
C VAL A 200 11.70 -12.95 -5.42
N GLU A 201 11.00 -13.94 -4.87
CA GLU A 201 10.14 -14.82 -5.67
C GLU A 201 8.89 -14.10 -6.18
N ALA A 202 8.34 -13.13 -5.44
CA ALA A 202 7.26 -12.29 -5.94
C ALA A 202 7.71 -11.37 -7.08
N LEU A 203 8.92 -10.81 -7.01
CA LEU A 203 9.51 -9.99 -8.07
C LEU A 203 9.70 -10.80 -9.36
N LYS A 204 10.28 -12.00 -9.25
CA LYS A 204 10.45 -12.92 -10.39
C LYS A 204 9.12 -13.33 -10.99
N LEU A 205 8.13 -13.65 -10.16
CA LEU A 205 6.80 -14.01 -10.64
C LEU A 205 6.13 -12.86 -11.39
N ALA A 206 6.23 -11.63 -10.85
CA ALA A 206 5.69 -10.44 -11.49
C ALA A 206 6.41 -10.16 -12.83
N GLU A 207 7.73 -10.34 -12.91
CA GLU A 207 8.51 -10.22 -14.15
C GLU A 207 8.04 -11.20 -15.22
N LEU A 208 7.85 -12.48 -14.85
CA LEU A 208 7.35 -13.53 -15.73
C LEU A 208 5.93 -13.24 -16.24
N GLU A 209 5.14 -12.49 -15.48
CA GLU A 209 3.79 -12.04 -15.85
C GLU A 209 3.80 -10.70 -16.60
N GLY A 210 4.97 -10.17 -16.94
CA GLY A 210 5.12 -8.95 -17.75
C GLY A 210 4.97 -7.65 -16.96
N ALA A 211 4.99 -7.70 -15.62
CA ALA A 211 4.98 -6.51 -14.79
C ALA A 211 6.37 -5.89 -14.67
N ASP A 212 6.43 -4.56 -14.68
CA ASP A 212 7.68 -3.83 -14.43
C ASP A 212 7.97 -3.67 -12.93
N ARG A 213 6.94 -3.81 -12.09
CA ARG A 213 7.01 -3.43 -10.68
C ARG A 213 6.14 -4.29 -9.79
N VAL A 214 6.55 -4.39 -8.54
CA VAL A 214 5.75 -4.92 -7.42
C VAL A 214 5.57 -3.81 -6.39
N SER A 215 4.39 -3.75 -5.79
CA SER A 215 4.09 -2.77 -4.73
C SER A 215 3.73 -3.44 -3.41
N VAL A 216 3.85 -2.71 -2.30
CA VAL A 216 3.23 -3.10 -1.03
C VAL A 216 2.78 -1.89 -0.26
N VAL A 217 1.58 -1.97 0.32
CA VAL A 217 1.07 -0.93 1.21
C VAL A 217 1.06 -1.41 2.65
N ARG A 218 1.65 -0.59 3.53
CA ARG A 218 1.56 -0.77 4.98
C ARG A 218 0.70 0.35 5.59
N VAL A 219 -0.49 -0.03 6.05
CA VAL A 219 -1.37 0.88 6.82
C VAL A 219 -0.95 0.87 8.29
N PHE A 220 -0.75 2.06 8.87
CA PHE A 220 -0.29 2.18 10.25
C PHE A 220 -1.49 2.14 11.19
N ARG A 221 -1.30 1.52 12.38
CA ARG A 221 -2.38 1.46 13.38
C ARG A 221 -2.63 2.81 14.06
N ARG A 222 -1.62 3.67 14.09
CA ARG A 222 -1.65 5.04 14.62
C ARG A 222 -0.79 5.91 13.71
N VAL A 223 -1.08 7.21 13.63
CA VAL A 223 -0.33 8.15 12.78
C VAL A 223 1.19 8.08 13.02
N ARG A 224 1.62 7.98 14.28
CA ARG A 224 3.04 7.87 14.66
C ARG A 224 3.64 6.46 14.47
N GLY A 225 2.82 5.47 14.13
CA GLY A 225 3.22 4.07 13.99
C GLY A 225 3.25 3.30 15.30
N ALA A 226 2.91 2.02 15.25
CA ALA A 226 3.15 1.07 16.33
C ALA A 226 4.48 0.31 16.11
N SER A 227 5.00 -0.35 17.14
CA SER A 227 6.25 -1.13 17.05
C SER A 227 6.25 -2.18 15.93
N SER A 228 5.11 -2.80 15.65
CA SER A 228 4.97 -3.73 14.52
C SER A 228 4.98 -3.04 13.15
N ASP A 229 4.49 -1.80 13.07
CA ASP A 229 4.50 -1.01 11.84
C ASP A 229 5.95 -0.65 11.50
N VAL A 230 6.70 -0.18 12.50
CA VAL A 230 8.15 0.09 12.37
C VAL A 230 8.89 -1.14 11.88
N ARG A 231 8.70 -2.32 12.49
CA ARG A 231 9.38 -3.56 12.06
C ARG A 231 9.08 -3.95 10.62
N ALA A 232 7.82 -3.81 10.18
CA ALA A 232 7.44 -4.12 8.80
C ALA A 232 8.07 -3.13 7.81
N VAL A 233 8.07 -1.84 8.16
CA VAL A 233 8.70 -0.76 7.39
C VAL A 233 10.20 -0.96 7.24
N GLU A 234 10.91 -1.25 8.32
CA GLU A 234 12.36 -1.51 8.29
C GLU A 234 12.69 -2.71 7.39
N PHE A 235 11.87 -3.75 7.39
CA PHE A 235 12.04 -4.87 6.46
C PHE A 235 11.92 -4.40 4.99
N TYR A 236 10.87 -3.67 4.64
CA TYR A 236 10.68 -3.23 3.25
C TYR A 236 11.78 -2.28 2.80
N LYS A 237 12.13 -1.29 3.63
CA LYS A 237 13.23 -0.35 3.37
C LYS A 237 14.56 -1.06 3.15
N ALA A 238 14.88 -2.03 4.00
CA ALA A 238 16.13 -2.76 3.91
C ALA A 238 16.27 -3.57 2.61
N ASN A 239 15.16 -3.86 1.92
CA ASN A 239 15.17 -4.55 0.62
C ASN A 239 15.15 -3.59 -0.58
N ASN A 240 15.67 -2.37 -0.42
CA ASN A 240 16.00 -1.45 -1.51
C ASN A 240 14.85 -1.17 -2.51
N PRO A 241 13.71 -0.63 -2.04
CA PRO A 241 12.62 -0.21 -2.91
C PRO A 241 13.07 0.92 -3.84
N ALA A 242 12.63 0.88 -5.09
CA ALA A 242 12.89 1.91 -6.09
C ALA A 242 12.19 3.24 -5.74
N SER A 243 11.02 3.19 -5.10
CA SER A 243 10.36 4.37 -4.56
C SER A 243 9.63 4.09 -3.26
N THR A 244 9.59 5.11 -2.40
CA THR A 244 8.94 5.04 -1.09
C THR A 244 8.07 6.27 -0.87
N ILE A 245 6.77 6.04 -0.69
CA ILE A 245 5.74 7.07 -0.68
C ILE A 245 4.96 6.99 0.63
N SER A 246 5.06 8.02 1.46
CA SER A 246 4.16 8.19 2.59
C SER A 246 2.79 8.67 2.10
N VAL A 247 1.74 8.05 2.63
CA VAL A 247 0.35 8.38 2.29
C VAL A 247 -0.39 8.77 3.54
N TYR A 248 -1.00 9.95 3.54
CA TYR A 248 -1.69 10.51 4.69
C TYR A 248 -3.13 10.85 4.34
N ARG A 249 -4.05 10.60 5.27
CA ARG A 249 -5.39 11.19 5.21
C ARG A 249 -5.36 12.47 6.02
N LEU A 250 -5.75 13.56 5.39
CA LEU A 250 -5.85 14.84 6.09
C LEU A 250 -7.06 14.81 7.02
N SER A 251 -6.87 15.32 8.23
CA SER A 251 -7.96 15.53 9.18
C SER A 251 -9.04 16.38 8.51
N ARG A 252 -10.30 16.01 8.70
CA ARG A 252 -11.40 16.91 8.38
C ARG A 252 -11.29 18.08 9.35
N THR A 253 -10.76 19.21 8.89
CA THR A 253 -11.04 20.47 9.57
C THR A 253 -12.55 20.57 9.64
N ARG A 254 -13.10 20.60 10.85
CA ARG A 254 -14.41 21.23 11.02
C ARG A 254 -14.22 22.60 10.40
N SER A 255 -14.96 22.90 9.34
CA SER A 255 -15.22 24.30 9.03
C SER A 255 -15.66 24.90 10.35
N THR A 256 -14.81 25.74 10.94
CA THR A 256 -15.30 26.76 11.85
C THR A 256 -16.28 27.53 10.99
N ARG A 257 -17.58 27.16 11.08
CA ARG A 257 -18.67 28.08 10.80
C ARG A 257 -18.18 29.39 11.38
N CYS A 258 -18.13 30.43 10.54
CA CYS A 258 -17.89 31.80 10.96
C CYS A 258 -18.45 31.97 12.37
N LEU A 259 -17.57 32.15 13.35
CA LEU A 259 -17.91 32.91 14.54
C LEU A 259 -18.09 34.33 14.02
N ALA A 260 -19.21 34.55 13.32
CA ALA A 260 -19.72 35.86 13.01
C ALA A 260 -20.08 36.45 14.37
N LEU A 261 -19.21 37.33 14.84
CA LEU A 261 -19.53 38.56 15.56
C LEU A 261 -20.80 38.44 16.40
N ARG A 262 -20.67 37.90 17.62
CA ARG A 262 -21.41 38.46 18.74
C ARG A 262 -20.52 39.55 19.34
N GLN A 263 -20.65 40.76 18.81
CA GLN A 263 -20.31 41.94 19.60
C GLN A 263 -21.48 42.21 20.57
N PRO A 264 -21.19 42.77 21.76
CA PRO A 264 -22.16 43.02 22.82
C PRO A 264 -23.25 44.01 22.43
#